data_AF-A0A7X9IJL8-F1
#
_entry.id   AF-A0A7X9IJL8-F1
#
_cell.length_a   1.000
_cell.length_b   1.000
_cell.length_c   1.000
_cell.angle_alpha   90.00
_cell.angle_beta   90.00
_cell.angle_gamma   90.00
#
_symmetry.space_group_name_H-M   'P 1'
#
loop_
_entity.id
_entity.type
_entity.pdbx_description
1 polymer ?
#
loop_
_entity_poly.entity_id
_entity_poly.type
_entity_poly.pdbx_seq_one_letter_code
_entity_poly.pdbx_strand_id
1 'polypeptide(L)'
;MHPGDRHPLAACDMVAFHLTHELCYTNVLYMLELAGLPLHSAERDASMPLVAAGGGCAFNPEPLAPFIDIAVLGDGENILPAILAAARDSRARGEDRRTLLLALARLP
;
A
#
# COMPACT_ATOMS: atom_id res chain seq x y z
N MET A 1 22.65 -7.88 9.99
CA MET A 1 21.71 -6.74 10.04
C MET A 1 22.46 -5.56 10.62
N HIS A 2 22.96 -4.67 9.78
CA HIS A 2 23.75 -3.51 10.19
C HIS A 2 22.85 -2.44 10.82
N PRO A 3 23.37 -1.60 11.73
CA PRO A 3 22.59 -0.54 12.39
C PRO A 3 21.95 0.50 11.45
N GLY A 4 22.32 0.53 10.16
CA GLY A 4 21.70 1.37 9.12
C GLY A 4 20.63 0.68 8.27
N ASP A 5 20.38 -0.63 8.47
CA ASP A 5 19.44 -1.40 7.64
C ASP A 5 17.99 -1.34 8.15
N ARG A 6 17.73 -0.62 9.24
CA ARG A 6 16.39 -0.49 9.86
C ARG A 6 15.74 0.81 9.43
N HIS A 7 14.94 0.75 8.37
CA HIS A 7 14.06 1.86 7.99
C HIS A 7 12.72 1.71 8.74
N PRO A 8 12.22 2.76 9.42
CA PRO A 8 10.87 2.75 9.95
C PRO A 8 9.86 2.51 8.83
N LEU A 9 8.79 1.77 9.11
CA LEU A 9 7.75 1.45 8.11
C LEU A 9 7.13 2.71 7.50
N ALA A 10 6.96 3.76 8.31
CA ALA A 10 6.46 5.06 7.86
C ALA A 10 7.41 5.83 6.93
N ALA A 11 8.69 5.44 6.86
CA ALA A 11 9.69 6.04 5.97
C ALA A 11 9.83 5.29 4.63
N CYS A 12 9.10 4.19 4.44
CA CYS A 12 9.04 3.48 3.16
C CYS A 12 8.21 4.26 2.12
N ASP A 13 8.45 4.00 0.84
CA ASP A 13 7.57 4.49 -0.23
C ASP A 13 6.29 3.66 -0.34
N MET A 14 6.36 2.38 -0.04
CA MET A 14 5.23 1.44 -0.10
C MET A 14 5.38 0.34 0.95
N VAL A 15 4.24 -0.10 1.48
CA VAL A 15 4.09 -1.21 2.42
C VAL A 15 3.07 -2.16 1.83
N ALA A 16 3.45 -3.42 1.60
CA ALA A 16 2.57 -4.42 1.00
C ALA A 16 2.33 -5.59 1.95
N PHE A 17 1.06 -5.94 2.14
CA PHE A 17 0.64 -7.07 2.96
C PHE A 17 0.14 -8.22 2.08
N HIS A 18 0.65 -9.44 2.33
CA HIS A 18 0.09 -10.64 1.74
C HIS A 18 -0.95 -11.25 2.69
N LEU A 19 -2.23 -11.17 2.31
CA LEU A 19 -3.36 -11.59 3.12
C LEU A 19 -3.74 -13.03 2.78
N THR A 20 -3.41 -13.94 3.70
CA THR A 20 -3.69 -15.38 3.53
C THR A 20 -5.09 -15.77 4.00
N HIS A 21 -5.71 -14.98 4.88
CA HIS A 21 -7.05 -15.21 5.43
C HIS A 21 -7.62 -13.92 6.06
N GLU A 22 -8.93 -13.85 6.24
CA GLU A 22 -9.68 -12.65 6.67
C GLU A 22 -9.33 -12.19 8.10
N LEU A 23 -8.90 -13.11 8.98
CA LEU A 23 -8.48 -12.76 10.34
C LEU A 23 -7.21 -11.91 10.37
N CYS A 24 -6.49 -11.80 9.25
CA CYS A 24 -5.30 -10.94 9.14
C CYS A 24 -5.63 -9.46 8.92
N TYR A 25 -6.90 -9.08 8.69
CA TYR A 25 -7.24 -7.68 8.42
C TYR A 25 -6.91 -6.77 9.60
N THR A 26 -7.19 -7.22 10.82
CA THR A 26 -6.86 -6.47 12.04
C THR A 26 -5.35 -6.36 12.26
N ASN A 27 -4.56 -7.33 11.78
CA ASN A 27 -3.09 -7.26 11.83
C ASN A 27 -2.57 -6.11 10.95
N VAL A 28 -3.18 -5.86 9.80
CA VAL A 28 -2.84 -4.69 8.96
C VAL A 28 -3.04 -3.41 9.75
N LEU A 29 -4.21 -3.24 10.37
CA LEU A 29 -4.51 -2.03 11.16
C LEU A 29 -3.55 -1.86 12.33
N TYR A 30 -3.27 -2.95 13.04
CA TYR A 30 -2.32 -2.95 14.16
C TYR A 30 -0.90 -2.58 13.71
N MET A 31 -0.45 -3.06 12.54
CA MET A 31 0.85 -2.68 11.99
C MET A 31 0.92 -1.22 11.56
N LEU A 32 -0.18 -0.65 11.03
CA LEU A 32 -0.26 0.77 10.72
C LEU A 32 -0.19 1.63 11.99
N GLU A 33 -0.93 1.24 13.03
CA GLU A 33 -0.91 1.90 14.34
C GLU A 33 0.49 1.88 14.96
N LEU A 34 1.16 0.73 14.97
CA LEU A 34 2.53 0.60 15.46
C LEU A 34 3.54 1.44 14.68
N ALA A 35 3.28 1.68 13.40
CA ALA A 35 4.11 2.53 12.55
C ALA A 35 3.78 4.03 12.68
N GLY A 36 2.75 4.40 13.45
CA GLY A 36 2.28 5.78 13.56
C GLY A 36 1.62 6.31 12.29
N LEU A 37 1.10 5.43 11.44
CA LEU A 37 0.37 5.82 10.23
C LEU A 37 -1.13 5.97 10.53
N PRO A 38 -1.82 6.94 9.89
CA PRO A 38 -3.27 7.00 9.93
C PRO A 38 -3.89 5.68 9.44
N LEU A 39 -4.91 5.22 10.17
CA LEU A 39 -5.61 3.98 9.82
C LEU A 39 -6.37 4.16 8.51
N HIS A 40 -7.13 5.25 8.37
CA HIS A 40 -7.91 5.47 7.17
C HIS A 40 -7.03 5.98 6.04
N SER A 41 -7.21 5.37 4.87
CA SER A 41 -6.49 5.73 3.65
C SER A 41 -6.69 7.21 3.26
N ALA A 42 -7.89 7.74 3.53
CA ALA A 42 -8.24 9.13 3.25
C ALA A 42 -7.48 10.18 4.09
N GLU A 43 -6.85 9.77 5.19
CA GLU A 43 -6.08 10.63 6.09
C GLU A 43 -4.58 10.65 5.73
N ARG A 44 -4.15 9.83 4.75
CA ARG A 44 -2.76 9.76 4.30
C ARG A 44 -2.50 10.70 3.13
N ASP A 45 -1.40 11.43 3.16
CA ASP A 45 -0.97 12.34 2.10
C ASP A 45 0.15 11.75 1.22
N ALA A 46 0.70 12.53 0.29
CA ALA A 46 1.76 12.09 -0.62
C ALA A 46 3.13 11.90 0.06
N SER A 47 3.30 12.32 1.32
CA SER A 47 4.54 12.13 2.08
C SER A 47 4.62 10.76 2.76
N MET A 48 3.47 10.12 2.98
CA MET A 48 3.34 8.81 3.62
C MET A 48 3.44 7.65 2.61
N PRO A 49 3.77 6.42 3.04
CA PRO A 49 3.78 5.25 2.16
C PRO A 49 2.41 4.98 1.54
N LEU A 50 2.42 4.35 0.36
CA LEU A 50 1.26 3.62 -0.15
C LEU A 50 1.10 2.31 0.62
N VAL A 51 -0.12 1.97 1.00
CA VAL A 51 -0.45 0.70 1.66
C VAL A 51 -1.18 -0.20 0.68
N ALA A 52 -0.54 -1.31 0.32
CA ALA A 52 -1.08 -2.30 -0.60
C ALA A 52 -1.44 -3.60 0.12
N ALA A 53 -2.45 -4.29 -0.38
CA ALA A 53 -2.82 -5.64 0.03
C ALA A 53 -2.94 -6.56 -1.18
N GLY A 54 -2.41 -7.77 -1.07
CA GLY A 54 -2.55 -8.84 -2.06
C GLY A 54 -2.85 -10.19 -1.39
N GLY A 55 -2.81 -11.27 -2.16
CA GLY A 55 -3.12 -12.62 -1.67
C GLY A 55 -4.60 -13.00 -1.84
N GLY A 56 -4.96 -14.23 -1.45
CA GLY A 56 -6.28 -14.80 -1.72
C GLY A 56 -7.45 -13.99 -1.17
N CYS A 57 -7.25 -13.29 -0.04
CA CYS A 57 -8.29 -12.43 0.55
C CYS A 57 -8.41 -11.06 -0.11
N ALA A 58 -7.46 -10.65 -0.96
CA ALA A 58 -7.60 -9.40 -1.70
C ALA A 58 -8.81 -9.43 -2.65
N PHE A 59 -9.33 -10.60 -3.02
CA PHE A 59 -10.57 -10.77 -3.79
C PHE A 59 -11.84 -10.30 -3.06
N ASN A 60 -11.80 -10.16 -1.73
CA ASN A 60 -12.87 -9.56 -0.92
C ASN A 60 -12.32 -8.31 -0.22
N PRO A 61 -11.93 -7.25 -0.96
CA PRO A 61 -11.17 -6.14 -0.39
C PRO A 61 -12.03 -5.18 0.41
N GLU A 62 -13.37 -5.22 0.26
CA GLU A 62 -14.27 -4.22 0.82
C GLU A 62 -14.13 -3.99 2.34
N PRO A 63 -13.98 -5.02 3.19
CA PRO A 63 -13.74 -4.79 4.62
C PRO A 63 -12.44 -4.04 4.93
N LEU A 64 -11.45 -4.11 4.04
CA LEU A 64 -10.14 -3.48 4.20
C LEU A 64 -10.00 -2.19 3.38
N ALA A 65 -10.85 -1.96 2.38
CA ALA A 65 -10.79 -0.86 1.44
C ALA A 65 -10.68 0.54 2.09
N PRO A 66 -11.34 0.84 3.24
CA PRO A 66 -11.16 2.13 3.91
C PRO A 66 -9.75 2.39 4.44
N PHE A 67 -8.91 1.35 4.56
CA PHE A 67 -7.63 1.38 5.26
C PHE A 67 -6.41 1.16 4.35
N ILE A 68 -6.62 0.67 3.13
CA ILE A 68 -5.57 0.45 2.13
C ILE A 68 -5.71 1.41 0.95
N ASP A 69 -4.62 1.60 0.22
CA ASP A 69 -4.57 2.39 -1.00
C ASP A 69 -4.83 1.53 -2.25
N ILE A 70 -4.30 0.29 -2.23
CA ILE A 70 -4.27 -0.58 -3.41
C ILE A 70 -4.61 -2.01 -2.97
N ALA A 71 -5.58 -2.64 -3.64
CA ALA A 71 -5.78 -4.08 -3.58
C ALA A 71 -5.27 -4.69 -4.90
N VAL A 72 -4.30 -5.61 -4.78
CA VAL A 72 -3.72 -6.33 -5.92
C VAL A 72 -4.40 -7.68 -6.01
N LEU A 73 -5.16 -7.88 -7.09
CA LEU A 73 -5.89 -9.11 -7.36
C LEU A 73 -5.06 -10.04 -8.26
N GLY A 74 -5.05 -11.34 -7.95
CA GLY A 74 -4.30 -12.32 -8.74
C GLY A 74 -2.79 -12.28 -8.49
N ASP A 75 -2.01 -12.27 -9.56
CA ASP A 75 -0.55 -12.36 -9.51
C ASP A 75 0.10 -10.99 -9.29
N GLY A 76 0.45 -10.73 -8.03
CA GLY A 76 1.10 -9.49 -7.64
C GLY A 76 2.52 -9.31 -8.18
N GLU A 77 3.24 -10.39 -8.51
CA GLU A 77 4.64 -10.30 -8.94
C GLU A 77 4.76 -9.62 -10.30
N ASN A 78 3.81 -9.86 -11.21
CA ASN A 78 3.82 -9.29 -12.55
C ASN A 78 3.45 -7.80 -12.56
N ILE A 79 2.55 -7.37 -11.66
CA ILE A 79 2.04 -6.00 -11.66
C ILE A 79 2.86 -5.05 -10.77
N LEU A 80 3.57 -5.58 -9.77
CA LEU A 80 4.37 -4.80 -8.83
C LEU A 80 5.39 -3.87 -9.52
N PRO A 81 6.15 -4.29 -10.55
CA PRO A 81 7.06 -3.38 -11.25
C PRO A 81 6.35 -2.17 -11.87
N ALA A 82 5.15 -2.36 -12.43
CA ALA A 82 4.37 -1.28 -13.03
C ALA A 82 3.82 -0.32 -11.98
N ILE A 83 3.36 -0.84 -10.83
CA ILE A 83 2.93 -0.05 -9.68
C ILE A 83 4.07 0.83 -9.16
N LEU A 84 5.25 0.23 -8.95
CA LEU A 84 6.44 0.95 -8.46
C LEU A 84 6.91 2.02 -9.45
N ALA A 85 6.90 1.73 -10.76
CA ALA A 85 7.23 2.70 -11.79
C ALA A 85 6.23 3.88 -11.79
N ALA A 86 4.93 3.60 -11.75
CA ALA A 86 3.90 4.63 -11.68
C ALA A 86 4.03 5.52 -10.44
N ALA A 87 4.28 4.92 -9.26
CA ALA A 87 4.49 5.66 -8.01
C ALA A 87 5.73 6.56 -8.08
N ARG A 88 6.85 6.05 -8.57
CA ARG A 88 8.08 6.82 -8.75
C ARG A 88 7.87 8.00 -9.71
N ASP A 89 7.26 7.75 -10.86
CA ASP A 89 7.09 8.77 -11.89
C ASP A 89 6.06 9.83 -11.45
N SER A 90 5.02 9.43 -10.70
CA SER A 90 4.06 10.34 -10.08
C SER A 90 4.71 11.25 -9.04
N ARG A 91 5.57 10.70 -8.18
CA ARG A 91 6.39 11.47 -7.23
C ARG A 91 7.28 12.48 -7.96
N ALA A 92 7.94 12.08 -9.05
CA ALA A 92 8.79 12.96 -9.84
C ALA A 92 8.02 14.13 -10.49
N ARG A 93 6.72 13.93 -10.78
CA ARG A 93 5.83 14.97 -11.31
C ARG A 93 5.16 15.82 -10.22
N GLY A 94 5.31 15.47 -8.95
CA GLY A 94 4.66 16.17 -7.83
C GLY A 94 3.14 16.03 -7.84
N GLU A 95 2.62 14.92 -8.36
CA GLU A 95 1.19 14.64 -8.40
C GLU A 95 0.63 14.35 -7.00
N ASP A 96 -0.66 14.64 -6.81
CA ASP A 96 -1.34 14.28 -5.57
C ASP A 96 -1.63 12.78 -5.49
N ARG A 97 -1.87 12.29 -4.27
CA ARG A 97 -2.14 10.87 -4.01
C ARG A 97 -3.34 10.38 -4.84
N ARG A 98 -4.39 11.19 -4.98
CA ARG A 98 -5.58 10.82 -5.75
C ARG A 98 -5.26 10.54 -7.22
N THR A 99 -4.45 11.38 -7.85
CA THR A 99 -4.02 11.23 -9.25
C THR A 99 -3.24 9.93 -9.43
N LEU A 100 -2.33 9.63 -8.50
CA LEU A 100 -1.59 8.36 -8.49
C LEU A 100 -2.53 7.15 -8.38
N LEU A 101 -3.46 7.15 -7.42
CA LEU A 101 -4.39 6.02 -7.23
C LEU A 101 -5.27 5.79 -8.47
N LEU A 102 -5.73 6.86 -9.12
CA LEU A 102 -6.49 6.76 -10.37
C LEU A 102 -5.65 6.22 -11.54
N ALA A 103 -4.35 6.55 -11.58
CA ALA A 103 -3.44 5.98 -12.57
C ALA A 103 -3.17 4.50 -12.31
N LEU A 104 -2.96 4.12 -11.05
CA LEU A 104 -2.74 2.73 -10.63
C LEU A 104 -3.97 1.85 -10.93
N ALA A 105 -5.19 2.37 -10.75
CA ALA A 105 -6.43 1.66 -11.05
C ALA A 105 -6.62 1.35 -12.55
N ARG A 106 -5.78 1.91 -13.45
CA ARG A 106 -5.79 1.63 -14.89
C ARG A 106 -4.72 0.63 -15.31
N LEU A 107 -3.88 0.20 -14.38
CA LEU A 107 -2.94 -0.88 -14.64
C LEU A 107 -3.72 -2.21 -14.82
N PRO A 108 -3.23 -3.09 -15.70
CA PRO A 108 -3.93 -4.34 -16.04
C PRO A 108 -3.99 -5.34 -14.88
#